data_AF-A0NFG7-F1
#
_entry.id   AF-A0NFG7-F1
#
_cell.length_a   1.000
_cell.length_b   1.000
_cell.length_c   1.000
_cell.angle_alpha   90.00
_cell.angle_beta   90.00
_cell.angle_gamma   90.00
#
_symmetry.space_group_name_H-M   'P 1'
#
loop_
_entity.id
_entity.type
_entity.pdbx_description
1 polymer ?
#
loop_
_entity_poly.entity_id
_entity_poly.type
_entity_poly.pdbx_seq_one_letter_code
_entity_poly.pdbx_strand_id
1 'polypeptide(L)'
;MQSVEHNLLTELHECVETKIWSQYELNSSINVLNCITAEELNDTSETSDRETKSGMNLRHLDGIRALTMIIILLTHSSIPLIRMPLKNANDLEAQFNQPWFPIAMAGNTYTVQLFFVIGGLLLAVNILEQTKNCKRIGVAYFFERVKIRLIRILPLYIFVILFHASWYPRMKEGLIGNRFRDYCTINWWTNVFFINNYINPSEPCIQFSWYLGADFQLYLLGTILMLLMRIPRLFKPIVICMTITAFVVPIGIIYRYHLDATVMMILRHVLQEIRTLPYYLHVYIPSETNAGNYFFGMLAGITYYHLKDNPNAKSILKVT
;
A
#
# COMPACT_ATOMS: atom_id res chain seq x y z
N MET A 1 17.26 -10.42 -44.95
CA MET A 1 17.68 -10.84 -43.58
C MET A 1 17.25 -9.83 -42.52
N GLN A 2 17.54 -8.53 -42.66
CA GLN A 2 17.14 -7.51 -41.67
C GLN A 2 15.62 -7.34 -41.45
N SER A 3 14.79 -7.56 -42.47
CA SER A 3 13.32 -7.46 -42.34
C SER A 3 12.68 -8.63 -41.57
N VAL A 4 13.31 -9.81 -41.57
CA VAL A 4 12.81 -11.00 -40.87
C VAL A 4 13.18 -10.94 -39.39
N GLU A 5 14.39 -10.46 -39.09
CA GLU A 5 14.88 -10.26 -37.72
C GLU A 5 14.13 -9.13 -36.99
N HIS A 6 13.76 -8.07 -37.71
CA HIS A 6 12.91 -7.01 -37.18
C HIS A 6 11.51 -7.53 -36.82
N ASN A 7 10.84 -8.26 -37.73
CA ASN A 7 9.52 -8.85 -37.47
C ASN A 7 9.54 -9.87 -36.32
N LEU A 8 10.59 -10.68 -36.21
CA LEU A 8 10.75 -11.64 -35.10
C LEU A 8 10.94 -10.92 -33.76
N LEU A 9 11.66 -9.79 -33.72
CA LEU A 9 11.82 -8.99 -32.51
C LEU A 9 10.51 -8.30 -32.12
N THR A 10 9.73 -7.78 -33.07
CA THR A 10 8.41 -7.20 -32.77
C THR A 10 7.43 -8.27 -32.29
N GLU A 11 7.39 -9.44 -32.94
CA GLU A 11 6.53 -10.55 -32.49
C GLU A 11 6.99 -11.13 -31.14
N LEU A 12 8.30 -11.19 -30.85
CA LEU A 12 8.77 -11.58 -29.52
C LEU A 12 8.39 -10.53 -28.47
N HIS A 13 8.50 -9.24 -28.79
CA HIS A 13 8.15 -8.17 -27.87
C HIS A 13 6.65 -8.16 -27.55
N GLU A 14 5.82 -8.38 -28.57
CA GLU A 14 4.36 -8.47 -28.44
C GLU A 14 3.94 -9.76 -27.72
N CYS A 15 4.62 -10.89 -27.95
CA CYS A 15 4.42 -12.16 -27.24
C CYS A 15 4.88 -12.10 -25.78
N VAL A 16 5.99 -11.42 -25.50
CA VAL A 16 6.50 -11.19 -24.14
C VAL A 16 5.62 -10.20 -23.39
N GLU A 17 5.15 -9.12 -24.02
CA GLU A 17 4.16 -8.22 -23.42
C GLU A 17 2.86 -8.97 -23.14
N THR A 18 2.29 -9.70 -24.10
CA THR A 18 1.03 -10.43 -23.88
C THR A 18 1.17 -11.55 -22.84
N LYS A 19 2.32 -12.23 -22.73
CA LYS A 19 2.57 -13.18 -21.62
C LYS A 19 2.78 -12.48 -20.27
N ILE A 20 3.51 -11.38 -20.22
CA ILE A 20 3.77 -10.64 -18.96
C ILE A 20 2.47 -10.00 -18.45
N TRP A 21 1.66 -9.44 -19.34
CA TRP A 21 0.36 -8.84 -19.02
C TRP A 21 -0.69 -9.91 -18.69
N SER A 22 -0.76 -11.01 -19.45
CA SER A 22 -1.67 -12.11 -19.09
C SER A 22 -1.33 -12.73 -17.74
N GLN A 23 -0.04 -12.81 -17.36
CA GLN A 23 0.38 -13.33 -16.06
C GLN A 23 0.06 -12.37 -14.89
N TYR A 24 -0.07 -11.06 -15.16
CA TYR A 24 -0.57 -10.06 -14.20
C TYR A 24 -2.11 -10.02 -14.13
N GLU A 25 -2.80 -10.42 -15.19
CA GLU A 25 -4.28 -10.52 -15.24
C GLU A 25 -4.85 -11.86 -14.73
N LEU A 26 -4.03 -12.91 -14.57
CA LEU A 26 -4.54 -14.29 -14.42
C LEU A 26 -4.90 -14.80 -13.01
N ASN A 27 -5.14 -13.97 -11.98
CA ASN A 27 -5.61 -14.53 -10.69
C ASN A 27 -6.62 -13.70 -9.88
N SER A 28 -7.25 -12.68 -10.47
CA SER A 28 -8.47 -12.11 -9.87
C SER A 28 -9.74 -12.89 -10.25
N SER A 29 -9.66 -13.81 -11.23
CA SER A 29 -10.85 -14.19 -12.01
C SER A 29 -11.21 -15.68 -11.99
N ILE A 30 -10.32 -16.60 -11.57
CA ILE A 30 -10.63 -18.04 -11.67
C ILE A 30 -11.57 -18.55 -10.56
N ASN A 31 -11.80 -17.83 -9.44
CA ASN A 31 -12.84 -18.21 -8.47
C ASN A 31 -14.23 -17.59 -8.73
N VAL A 32 -14.38 -16.81 -9.81
CA VAL A 32 -15.70 -16.52 -10.40
C VAL A 32 -16.29 -17.78 -11.05
N LEU A 33 -15.49 -18.83 -11.32
CA LEU A 33 -15.98 -20.10 -11.90
C LEU A 33 -17.09 -20.78 -11.07
N ASN A 34 -17.22 -20.51 -9.78
CA ASN A 34 -18.31 -21.10 -8.98
C ASN A 34 -19.62 -20.29 -9.02
N CYS A 35 -19.66 -19.14 -9.71
CA CYS A 35 -20.93 -18.51 -10.11
C CYS A 35 -21.46 -19.06 -11.44
N ILE A 36 -20.59 -19.66 -12.27
CA ILE A 36 -20.92 -20.09 -13.63
C ILE A 36 -21.93 -21.27 -13.63
N THR A 37 -21.83 -22.21 -12.70
CA THR A 37 -22.73 -23.38 -12.72
C THR A 37 -24.16 -23.13 -12.24
N ALA A 38 -24.46 -21.95 -11.69
CA ALA A 38 -25.81 -21.64 -11.19
C ALA A 38 -26.69 -20.90 -12.22
N GLU A 39 -26.09 -20.31 -13.27
CA GLU A 39 -26.80 -19.45 -14.23
C GLU A 39 -26.84 -20.04 -15.65
N GLU A 40 -26.10 -21.13 -15.91
CA GLU A 40 -25.92 -21.81 -17.21
C GLU A 40 -27.17 -22.56 -17.75
N LEU A 41 -28.34 -22.43 -17.11
CA LEU A 41 -29.55 -23.13 -17.57
C LEU A 41 -30.63 -22.24 -18.20
N ASN A 42 -30.50 -20.90 -18.29
CA ASN A 42 -31.69 -20.11 -18.65
C ASN A 42 -31.61 -18.88 -19.58
N ASP A 43 -30.48 -18.42 -20.13
CA ASP A 43 -30.54 -17.17 -20.93
C ASP A 43 -29.46 -16.96 -22.01
N THR A 44 -29.17 -17.99 -22.79
CA THR A 44 -28.06 -18.09 -23.77
C THR A 44 -28.12 -17.16 -25.02
N SER A 45 -28.99 -16.14 -25.12
CA SER A 45 -29.07 -15.33 -26.36
C SER A 45 -28.91 -13.81 -26.25
N GLU A 46 -28.86 -13.19 -25.07
CA GLU A 46 -28.81 -11.71 -24.96
C GLU A 46 -27.47 -11.14 -24.40
N THR A 47 -26.49 -11.99 -24.10
CA THR A 47 -25.32 -11.63 -23.28
C THR A 47 -24.08 -11.09 -24.00
N SER A 48 -24.07 -10.98 -25.35
CA SER A 48 -22.84 -10.59 -26.08
C SER A 48 -22.47 -9.11 -25.99
N ASP A 49 -23.39 -8.19 -25.66
CA ASP A 49 -23.11 -6.74 -25.67
C ASP A 49 -22.84 -6.13 -24.28
N ARG A 50 -22.91 -6.94 -23.20
CA ARG A 50 -22.73 -6.44 -21.82
C ARG A 50 -21.34 -6.69 -21.22
N GLU A 51 -20.49 -7.50 -21.85
CA GLU A 51 -19.21 -7.93 -21.25
C GLU A 51 -18.10 -6.87 -21.22
N THR A 52 -18.27 -5.70 -21.84
CA THR A 52 -17.28 -4.60 -21.73
C THR A 52 -17.52 -3.63 -20.56
N LYS A 53 -18.56 -3.83 -19.73
CA LYS A 53 -18.98 -2.89 -18.67
C LYS A 53 -19.16 -3.55 -17.29
N SER A 54 -18.16 -4.23 -16.74
CA SER A 54 -18.19 -4.56 -15.30
C SER A 54 -16.82 -4.72 -14.64
N GLY A 55 -15.83 -3.93 -15.05
CA GLY A 55 -14.75 -3.51 -14.17
C GLY A 55 -14.85 -2.01 -14.02
N MET A 56 -14.99 -1.47 -12.80
CA MET A 56 -14.91 -0.02 -12.66
C MET A 56 -13.57 0.47 -13.19
N ASN A 57 -13.63 1.26 -14.27
CA ASN A 57 -12.46 1.86 -14.89
C ASN A 57 -11.91 2.99 -14.00
N LEU A 58 -11.26 2.62 -12.89
CA LEU A 58 -10.49 3.54 -12.04
C LEU A 58 -9.07 3.75 -12.61
N ARG A 59 -8.91 3.73 -13.94
CA ARG A 59 -7.63 3.87 -14.66
C ARG A 59 -6.88 5.14 -14.27
N HIS A 60 -7.60 6.21 -13.92
CA HIS A 60 -7.01 7.45 -13.42
C HIS A 60 -6.26 7.26 -12.10
N LEU A 61 -6.78 6.41 -11.20
CA LEU A 61 -6.10 6.09 -9.94
C LEU A 61 -4.85 5.26 -10.19
N ASP A 62 -4.87 4.35 -11.18
CA ASP A 62 -3.67 3.58 -11.54
C ASP A 62 -2.57 4.48 -12.11
N GLY A 63 -2.93 5.48 -12.93
CA GLY A 63 -1.99 6.52 -13.38
C GLY A 63 -1.37 7.31 -12.24
N ILE A 64 -2.19 7.76 -11.27
CA ILE A 64 -1.71 8.45 -10.06
C ILE A 64 -0.77 7.55 -9.25
N ARG A 65 -1.12 6.27 -9.08
CA ARG A 65 -0.30 5.28 -8.36
C ARG A 65 1.04 5.05 -9.04
N ALA A 66 1.07 4.98 -10.37
CA ALA A 66 2.32 4.81 -11.12
C ALA A 66 3.24 6.02 -10.93
N LEU A 67 2.72 7.24 -11.09
CA LEU A 67 3.50 8.47 -10.92
C LEU A 67 4.03 8.60 -9.49
N THR A 68 3.18 8.36 -8.49
CA THR A 68 3.55 8.44 -7.08
C THR A 68 4.55 7.34 -6.68
N MET A 69 4.48 6.15 -7.27
CA MET A 69 5.50 5.11 -7.10
C MET A 69 6.86 5.54 -7.67
N ILE A 70 6.89 6.18 -8.84
CA ILE A 70 8.14 6.69 -9.42
C ILE A 70 8.78 7.72 -8.48
N ILE A 71 7.98 8.66 -7.96
CA ILE A 71 8.45 9.68 -7.01
C ILE A 71 9.03 9.05 -5.74
N ILE A 72 8.33 8.04 -5.19
CA ILE A 72 8.80 7.30 -4.00
C ILE A 72 10.11 6.57 -4.32
N LEU A 73 10.22 5.88 -5.46
CA LEU A 73 11.43 5.16 -5.83
C LEU A 73 12.62 6.11 -5.96
N LEU A 74 12.45 7.26 -6.63
CA LEU A 74 13.50 8.27 -6.76
C LEU A 74 13.92 8.81 -5.38
N THR A 75 12.96 9.11 -4.52
CA THR A 75 13.24 9.70 -3.20
C THR A 75 13.87 8.68 -2.25
N HIS A 76 13.37 7.45 -2.20
CA HIS A 76 13.95 6.40 -1.35
C HIS A 76 15.30 5.90 -1.86
N SER A 77 15.59 6.02 -3.15
CA SER A 77 16.91 5.75 -3.71
C SER A 77 17.91 6.87 -3.44
N SER A 78 17.45 8.12 -3.31
CA SER A 78 18.30 9.28 -3.06
C SER A 78 18.62 9.51 -1.58
N ILE A 79 17.71 9.17 -0.65
CA ILE A 79 17.92 9.33 0.80
C ILE A 79 19.22 8.66 1.30
N PRO A 80 19.55 7.41 0.92
CA PRO A 80 20.81 6.78 1.31
C PRO A 80 22.06 7.53 0.84
N LEU A 81 21.97 8.30 -0.26
CA LEU A 81 23.10 9.08 -0.80
C LEU A 81 23.54 10.20 0.14
N ILE A 82 22.65 10.70 1.00
CA ILE A 82 22.97 11.69 2.05
C ILE A 82 24.05 11.14 3.00
N ARG A 83 24.12 9.81 3.14
CA ARG A 83 25.07 9.11 4.02
C ARG A 83 26.39 8.76 3.34
N MET A 84 26.60 9.13 2.07
CA MET A 84 27.87 8.91 1.39
C MET A 84 28.98 9.83 1.95
N PRO A 85 30.28 9.49 1.77
CA PRO A 85 31.36 10.40 2.13
C PRO A 85 31.25 11.72 1.36
N LEU A 86 31.19 12.83 2.10
CA LEU A 86 31.08 14.17 1.52
C LEU A 86 32.44 14.85 1.58
N LYS A 87 32.80 15.57 0.49
CA LYS A 87 33.99 16.42 0.46
C LYS A 87 33.82 17.66 1.35
N ASN A 88 32.60 18.18 1.45
CA ASN A 88 32.26 19.36 2.24
C ASN A 88 30.91 19.16 2.92
N ALA A 89 30.89 19.15 4.26
CA ALA A 89 29.65 19.00 5.03
C ALA A 89 28.81 20.28 5.04
N ASN A 90 29.44 21.45 4.89
CA ASN A 90 28.77 22.74 4.93
C ASN A 90 27.80 22.90 3.75
N ASP A 91 28.11 22.31 2.59
CA ASP A 91 27.24 22.36 1.41
C ASP A 91 25.96 21.51 1.62
N LEU A 92 26.05 20.44 2.41
CA LEU A 92 24.86 19.67 2.79
C LEU A 92 24.02 20.44 3.80
N GLU A 93 24.64 21.04 4.82
CA GLU A 93 23.94 21.85 5.81
C GLU A 93 23.26 23.07 5.17
N ALA A 94 23.91 23.72 4.21
CA ALA A 94 23.35 24.80 3.43
C ALA A 94 22.09 24.37 2.66
N GLN A 95 22.03 23.13 2.16
CA GLN A 95 20.83 22.59 1.49
C GLN A 95 19.66 22.40 2.45
N PHE A 96 19.90 21.99 3.70
CA PHE A 96 18.85 21.86 4.71
C PHE A 96 18.21 23.22 5.07
N ASN A 97 18.97 24.31 4.91
CA ASN A 97 18.47 25.68 5.08
C ASN A 97 17.69 26.20 3.87
N GLN A 98 17.71 25.50 2.73
CA GLN A 98 16.91 25.87 1.56
C GLN A 98 15.49 25.31 1.68
N PRO A 99 14.45 26.08 1.33
CA PRO A 99 13.05 25.67 1.53
C PRO A 99 12.65 24.43 0.71
N TRP A 100 13.29 24.17 -0.43
CA TRP A 100 12.95 23.03 -1.28
C TRP A 100 13.22 21.67 -0.62
N PHE A 101 14.27 21.57 0.22
CA PHE A 101 14.69 20.30 0.79
C PHE A 101 13.71 19.78 1.87
N PRO A 102 13.31 20.59 2.87
CA PRO A 102 12.23 20.22 3.79
C PRO A 102 10.91 19.92 3.08
N ILE A 103 10.56 20.68 2.03
CA ILE A 103 9.34 20.43 1.23
C ILE A 103 9.40 19.07 0.54
N ALA A 104 10.52 18.72 -0.10
CA ALA A 104 10.69 17.43 -0.76
C ALA A 104 10.62 16.26 0.24
N MET A 105 11.25 16.42 1.41
CA MET A 105 11.24 15.40 2.47
C MET A 105 9.85 15.23 3.10
N ALA A 106 9.16 16.31 3.43
CA ALA A 106 7.79 16.27 3.90
C ALA A 106 6.85 15.66 2.83
N GLY A 107 7.04 16.04 1.57
CA GLY A 107 6.31 15.49 0.43
C GLY A 107 6.44 13.97 0.33
N ASN A 108 7.63 13.41 0.57
CA ASN A 108 7.83 11.96 0.62
C ASN A 108 6.99 11.29 1.71
N THR A 109 7.02 11.85 2.93
CA THR A 109 6.22 11.39 4.08
C THR A 109 4.72 11.39 3.75
N TYR A 110 4.20 12.47 3.15
CA TYR A 110 2.78 12.56 2.80
C TYR A 110 2.39 11.70 1.60
N THR A 111 3.31 11.44 0.67
CA THR A 111 3.02 10.57 -0.49
C THR A 111 2.68 9.16 -0.03
N VAL A 112 3.36 8.64 1.01
CA VAL A 112 3.01 7.34 1.60
C VAL A 112 1.60 7.35 2.21
N GLN A 113 1.18 8.46 2.81
CA GLN A 113 -0.18 8.59 3.35
C GLN A 113 -1.26 8.54 2.26
N LEU A 114 -0.98 9.11 1.09
CA LEU A 114 -1.87 9.01 -0.07
C LEU A 114 -2.07 7.55 -0.50
N PHE A 115 -1.04 6.71 -0.43
CA PHE A 115 -1.18 5.28 -0.73
C PHE A 115 -2.11 4.55 0.24
N PHE A 116 -2.07 4.88 1.54
CA PHE A 116 -3.03 4.33 2.49
C PHE A 116 -4.47 4.78 2.19
N VAL A 117 -4.68 6.04 1.80
CA VAL A 117 -6.01 6.55 1.39
C VAL A 117 -6.52 5.80 0.16
N ILE A 118 -5.68 5.66 -0.87
CA ILE A 118 -6.04 4.91 -2.09
C ILE A 118 -6.32 3.44 -1.75
N GLY A 119 -5.51 2.84 -0.87
CA GLY A 119 -5.70 1.47 -0.39
C GLY A 119 -7.06 1.26 0.28
N GLY A 120 -7.45 2.16 1.18
CA GLY A 120 -8.76 2.13 1.83
C GLY A 120 -9.93 2.37 0.87
N LEU A 121 -9.77 3.29 -0.08
CA LEU A 121 -10.79 3.57 -1.10
C LEU A 121 -11.03 2.36 -1.99
N LEU A 122 -9.96 1.77 -2.55
CA LEU A 122 -10.05 0.58 -3.39
C LEU A 122 -10.59 -0.61 -2.60
N LEU A 123 -10.23 -0.75 -1.32
CA LEU A 123 -10.78 -1.81 -0.48
C LEU A 123 -12.31 -1.69 -0.39
N ALA A 124 -12.81 -0.52 0.02
CA ALA A 124 -14.24 -0.31 0.23
C ALA A 124 -15.03 -0.51 -1.06
N VAL A 125 -14.55 0.09 -2.15
CA VAL A 125 -15.18 0.03 -3.47
C VAL A 125 -15.23 -1.40 -4.01
N ASN A 126 -14.13 -2.16 -3.93
CA ASN A 126 -14.11 -3.56 -4.38
C ASN A 126 -15.03 -4.45 -3.55
N ILE A 127 -15.07 -4.28 -2.22
CA ILE A 127 -15.97 -5.06 -1.36
C ILE A 127 -17.42 -4.73 -1.71
N LEU A 128 -17.79 -3.46 -1.83
CA LEU A 128 -19.17 -3.06 -2.15
C LEU A 128 -19.62 -3.61 -3.51
N GLU A 129 -18.77 -3.56 -4.54
CA GLU A 129 -19.09 -4.10 -5.86
C GLU A 129 -19.28 -5.62 -5.85
N GLN A 130 -18.36 -6.36 -5.21
CA GLN A 130 -18.45 -7.81 -5.11
C GLN A 130 -19.64 -8.29 -4.27
N THR A 131 -20.02 -7.50 -3.26
CA THR A 131 -21.13 -7.83 -2.37
C THR A 131 -22.50 -7.43 -2.93
N LYS A 132 -22.55 -6.70 -4.05
CA LYS A 132 -23.78 -6.38 -4.79
C LYS A 132 -24.45 -7.64 -5.36
N ASN A 133 -23.64 -8.52 -5.95
CA ASN A 133 -24.13 -9.69 -6.71
C ASN A 133 -24.03 -11.01 -5.91
N CYS A 134 -23.22 -11.08 -4.86
CA CYS A 134 -22.98 -12.30 -4.09
C CYS A 134 -23.60 -12.26 -2.70
N LYS A 135 -24.46 -13.25 -2.38
CA LYS A 135 -25.07 -13.40 -1.04
C LYS A 135 -24.17 -14.08 0.01
N ARG A 136 -23.13 -14.82 -0.38
CA ARG A 136 -22.22 -15.52 0.55
C ARG A 136 -21.14 -14.57 1.07
N ILE A 137 -21.42 -13.93 2.19
CA ILE A 137 -20.51 -12.99 2.85
C ILE A 137 -20.42 -13.40 4.32
N GLY A 138 -19.20 -13.65 4.78
CA GLY A 138 -18.90 -14.15 6.11
C GLY A 138 -17.41 -14.39 6.30
N VAL A 139 -17.04 -15.16 7.31
CA VAL A 139 -15.63 -15.43 7.65
C VAL A 139 -14.86 -16.08 6.48
N ALA A 140 -15.52 -16.95 5.69
CA ALA A 140 -14.92 -17.54 4.50
C ALA A 140 -14.52 -16.49 3.45
N TYR A 141 -15.35 -15.46 3.24
CA TYR A 141 -15.02 -14.36 2.33
C TYR A 141 -13.78 -13.60 2.79
N PHE A 142 -13.65 -13.34 4.10
CA PHE A 142 -12.44 -12.72 4.66
C PHE A 142 -11.18 -13.53 4.33
N PHE A 143 -11.18 -14.84 4.61
CA PHE A 143 -10.01 -15.68 4.35
C PHE A 143 -9.65 -15.77 2.86
N GLU A 144 -10.64 -15.87 1.98
CA GLU A 144 -10.40 -15.87 0.53
C GLU A 144 -9.75 -14.55 0.06
N ARG A 145 -10.22 -13.40 0.56
CA ARG A 145 -9.65 -12.09 0.23
C ARG A 145 -8.21 -11.96 0.71
N VAL A 146 -7.93 -12.42 1.93
CA VAL A 146 -6.57 -12.45 2.49
C VAL A 146 -5.66 -13.36 1.67
N LYS A 147 -6.13 -14.57 1.33
CA LYS A 147 -5.39 -15.54 0.51
C LYS A 147 -5.00 -14.97 -0.85
N ILE A 148 -5.95 -14.35 -1.56
CA ILE A 148 -5.70 -13.73 -2.88
C ILE A 148 -4.62 -12.64 -2.76
N ARG A 149 -4.71 -11.79 -1.72
CA ARG A 149 -3.71 -10.73 -1.49
C ARG A 149 -2.33 -11.31 -1.19
N LEU A 150 -2.25 -12.35 -0.37
CA LEU A 150 -1.00 -13.01 -0.03
C LEU A 150 -0.35 -13.68 -1.25
N ILE A 151 -1.11 -14.40 -2.08
CA ILE A 151 -0.57 -15.04 -3.30
C ILE A 151 0.04 -14.00 -4.25
N ARG A 152 -0.52 -12.79 -4.30
CA ARG A 152 0.01 -11.70 -5.13
C ARG A 152 1.30 -11.10 -4.58
N ILE A 153 1.40 -10.89 -3.26
CA ILE A 153 2.49 -10.12 -2.64
C ILE A 153 3.65 -11.03 -2.23
N LEU A 154 3.33 -12.17 -1.62
CA LEU A 154 4.29 -13.00 -0.90
C LEU A 154 5.41 -13.60 -1.79
N PRO A 155 5.18 -14.05 -3.03
CA PRO A 155 6.25 -14.64 -3.84
C PRO A 155 7.43 -13.68 -4.08
N LEU A 156 7.12 -12.46 -4.52
CA LEU A 156 8.14 -11.44 -4.75
C LEU A 156 8.75 -10.97 -3.43
N TYR A 157 7.93 -10.82 -2.39
CA TYR A 157 8.41 -10.32 -1.11
C TYR A 157 9.36 -11.30 -0.43
N ILE A 158 9.06 -12.61 -0.45
CA ILE A 158 9.97 -13.66 0.03
C ILE A 158 11.27 -13.64 -0.76
N PHE A 159 11.23 -13.50 -2.09
CA PHE A 159 12.45 -13.41 -2.89
C PHE A 159 13.35 -12.25 -2.43
N VAL A 160 12.78 -11.06 -2.21
CA VAL A 160 13.52 -9.89 -1.72
C VAL A 160 14.06 -10.13 -0.31
N ILE A 161 13.28 -10.72 0.59
CA ILE A 161 13.74 -11.07 1.95
C ILE A 161 14.91 -12.06 1.89
N LEU A 162 14.81 -13.11 1.08
CA LEU A 162 15.88 -14.10 0.91
C LEU A 162 17.15 -13.46 0.33
N PHE A 163 17.00 -12.58 -0.67
CA PHE A 163 18.13 -11.82 -1.22
C PHE A 163 18.82 -10.98 -0.13
N HIS A 164 18.05 -10.24 0.66
CA HIS A 164 18.58 -9.42 1.76
C HIS A 164 19.18 -10.25 2.91
N ALA A 165 18.63 -11.43 3.20
CA ALA A 165 19.13 -12.29 4.26
C ALA A 165 20.39 -13.10 3.87
N SER A 166 20.63 -13.33 2.56
CA SER A 166 21.67 -14.24 2.08
C SER A 166 22.76 -13.57 1.24
N TRP A 167 22.39 -12.87 0.17
CA TRP A 167 23.33 -12.37 -0.84
C TRP A 167 23.81 -10.96 -0.50
N TYR A 168 22.90 -10.11 -0.01
CA TYR A 168 23.19 -8.72 0.33
C TYR A 168 24.34 -8.53 1.35
N PRO A 169 24.47 -9.33 2.43
CA PRO A 169 25.58 -9.18 3.38
C PRO A 169 26.95 -9.32 2.71
N ARG A 170 27.07 -10.25 1.74
CA ARG A 170 28.31 -10.49 0.99
C ARG A 170 28.61 -9.39 0.00
N MET A 171 27.59 -8.81 -0.64
CA MET A 171 27.74 -7.69 -1.58
C MET A 171 28.13 -6.38 -0.87
N LYS A 172 27.77 -6.25 0.40
CA LYS A 172 28.02 -5.06 1.21
C LYS A 172 29.48 -4.95 1.70
N GLU A 173 30.27 -6.03 1.61
CA GLU A 173 31.68 -6.06 1.98
C GLU A 173 32.51 -5.15 1.05
N GLY A 174 32.56 -3.87 1.39
CA GLY A 174 33.28 -2.82 0.66
C GLY A 174 33.47 -1.59 1.54
N LEU A 175 34.13 -0.54 1.02
CA LEU A 175 34.54 0.65 1.78
C LEU A 175 33.41 1.37 2.54
N ILE A 176 32.15 1.20 2.11
CA ILE A 176 30.98 1.89 2.67
C ILE A 176 30.11 0.94 3.52
N GLY A 177 30.43 -0.36 3.57
CA GLY A 177 29.63 -1.37 4.25
C GLY A 177 29.39 -1.08 5.73
N ASN A 178 30.38 -0.53 6.45
CA ASN A 178 30.26 -0.19 7.87
C ASN A 178 29.22 0.91 8.17
N ARG A 179 28.81 1.72 7.18
CA ARG A 179 27.78 2.75 7.37
C ARG A 179 26.37 2.17 7.39
N PHE A 180 26.10 1.09 6.68
CA PHE A 180 24.75 0.53 6.57
C PHE A 180 24.61 -0.70 7.47
N ARG A 181 24.10 -0.57 8.71
CA ARG A 181 23.91 -1.78 9.54
C ARG A 181 22.77 -2.63 9.01
N ASP A 182 23.06 -3.89 8.74
CA ASP A 182 22.10 -4.87 8.25
C ASP A 182 21.72 -5.81 9.40
N TYR A 183 20.42 -5.96 9.63
CA TYR A 183 19.84 -6.79 10.68
C TYR A 183 18.99 -7.92 10.08
N CYS A 184 19.02 -8.09 8.75
CA CYS A 184 18.12 -8.99 8.09
C CYS A 184 18.35 -10.47 8.45
N THR A 185 19.59 -10.89 8.68
CA THR A 185 19.91 -12.26 9.10
C THR A 185 19.23 -12.68 10.41
N ILE A 186 18.89 -11.72 11.27
CA ILE A 186 18.23 -11.95 12.57
C ILE A 186 16.73 -11.69 12.49
N ASN A 187 16.31 -10.59 11.85
CA ASN A 187 14.94 -10.08 11.89
C ASN A 187 14.12 -10.35 10.61
N TRP A 188 14.60 -11.14 9.66
CA TRP A 188 13.89 -11.44 8.39
C TRP A 188 12.46 -11.98 8.59
N TRP A 189 12.23 -12.76 9.65
CA TRP A 189 10.93 -13.38 9.91
C TRP A 189 9.84 -12.33 10.21
N THR A 190 10.20 -11.18 10.78
CA THR A 190 9.25 -10.09 11.05
C THR A 190 8.60 -9.56 9.77
N ASN A 191 9.35 -9.55 8.67
CA ASN A 191 8.86 -9.17 7.34
C ASN A 191 7.90 -10.22 6.77
N VAL A 192 8.20 -11.51 6.92
CA VAL A 192 7.34 -12.62 6.45
C VAL A 192 5.96 -12.57 7.09
N PHE A 193 5.90 -12.25 8.39
CA PHE A 193 4.64 -12.12 9.12
C PHE A 193 4.00 -10.72 9.03
N PHE A 194 4.56 -9.79 8.26
CA PHE A 194 4.06 -8.41 8.13
C PHE A 194 3.93 -7.66 9.47
N ILE A 195 4.86 -7.90 10.41
CA ILE A 195 4.90 -7.27 11.75
C ILE A 195 6.21 -6.49 12.01
N ASN A 196 6.98 -6.26 10.95
CA ASN A 196 8.25 -5.52 10.97
C ASN A 196 8.11 -4.03 11.33
N ASN A 197 6.88 -3.51 11.34
CA ASN A 197 6.56 -2.16 11.82
C ASN A 197 6.39 -2.09 13.36
N TYR A 198 6.23 -3.24 14.04
CA TYR A 198 6.08 -3.31 15.50
C TYR A 198 7.26 -3.98 16.20
N ILE A 199 7.78 -5.06 15.62
CA ILE A 199 8.89 -5.81 16.21
C ILE A 199 10.21 -5.23 15.70
N ASN A 200 11.05 -4.76 16.64
CA ASN A 200 12.36 -4.20 16.36
C ASN A 200 12.37 -3.15 15.22
N PRO A 201 11.51 -2.11 15.26
CA PRO A 201 11.41 -1.12 14.18
C PRO A 201 12.68 -0.27 13.99
N SER A 202 13.56 -0.23 15.00
CA SER A 202 14.90 0.35 14.92
C SER A 202 15.92 -0.56 14.22
N GLU A 203 15.64 -1.86 14.09
CA GLU A 203 16.54 -2.87 13.52
C GLU A 203 15.83 -3.76 12.47
N PRO A 204 15.14 -3.18 11.47
CA PRO A 204 14.39 -3.97 10.49
C PRO A 204 15.32 -4.73 9.54
N CYS A 205 14.83 -5.84 8.97
CA CYS A 205 15.50 -6.51 7.85
C CYS A 205 15.51 -5.60 6.61
N ILE A 206 14.33 -5.16 6.14
CA ILE A 206 14.20 -4.25 4.99
C ILE A 206 13.54 -2.96 5.47
N GLN A 207 14.29 -1.85 5.51
CA GLN A 207 13.79 -0.60 6.10
C GLN A 207 12.50 -0.12 5.45
N PHE A 208 12.43 0.01 4.12
CA PHE A 208 11.26 0.57 3.42
C PHE A 208 10.02 -0.35 3.40
N SER A 209 10.16 -1.61 3.79
CA SER A 209 9.07 -2.59 3.77
C SER A 209 8.05 -2.44 4.90
N TRP A 210 8.30 -1.54 5.87
CA TRP A 210 7.35 -1.26 6.96
C TRP A 210 5.97 -0.88 6.42
N TYR A 211 5.94 -0.16 5.28
CA TYR A 211 4.70 0.25 4.62
C TYR A 211 3.85 -0.96 4.23
N LEU A 212 4.50 -2.02 3.74
CA LEU A 212 3.81 -3.24 3.32
C LEU A 212 3.22 -3.99 4.52
N GLY A 213 3.95 -4.02 5.65
CA GLY A 213 3.44 -4.53 6.93
C GLY A 213 2.21 -3.76 7.40
N ALA A 214 2.30 -2.42 7.41
CA ALA A 214 1.22 -1.55 7.84
C ALA A 214 -0.02 -1.65 6.94
N ASP A 215 0.17 -1.62 5.62
CA ASP A 215 -0.91 -1.75 4.63
C ASP A 215 -1.62 -3.11 4.72
N PHE A 216 -0.89 -4.20 4.98
CA PHE A 216 -1.51 -5.50 5.22
C PHE A 216 -2.37 -5.50 6.49
N GLN A 217 -1.86 -4.96 7.60
CA GLN A 217 -2.61 -4.88 8.86
C GLN A 217 -3.87 -4.01 8.73
N LEU A 218 -3.76 -2.86 8.07
CA LEU A 218 -4.87 -1.96 7.79
C LEU A 218 -5.89 -2.59 6.83
N TYR A 219 -5.44 -3.40 5.87
CA TYR A 219 -6.33 -4.17 5.01
C TYR A 219 -7.14 -5.22 5.79
N LEU A 220 -6.52 -5.95 6.72
CA LEU A 220 -7.23 -6.91 7.57
C LEU A 220 -8.30 -6.19 8.40
N LEU A 221 -7.89 -5.12 9.08
CA LEU A 221 -8.79 -4.29 9.89
C LEU A 221 -9.93 -3.72 9.04
N GLY A 222 -9.61 -3.08 7.91
CA GLY A 222 -10.58 -2.50 7.00
C GLY A 222 -11.56 -3.53 6.44
N THR A 223 -11.10 -4.74 6.12
CA THR A 223 -11.99 -5.81 5.64
C THR A 223 -12.96 -6.23 6.73
N ILE A 224 -12.48 -6.38 7.98
CA ILE A 224 -13.34 -6.69 9.14
C ILE A 224 -14.36 -5.58 9.36
N LEU A 225 -13.93 -4.31 9.36
CA LEU A 225 -14.82 -3.16 9.52
C LEU A 225 -15.90 -3.12 8.43
N MET A 226 -15.55 -3.34 7.16
CA MET A 226 -16.52 -3.41 6.06
C MET A 226 -17.54 -4.53 6.24
N LEU A 227 -17.12 -5.71 6.72
CA LEU A 227 -18.03 -6.82 7.01
C LEU A 227 -18.99 -6.49 8.16
N LEU A 228 -18.49 -5.83 9.22
CA LEU A 228 -19.31 -5.42 10.36
C LEU A 228 -20.28 -4.28 10.00
N MET A 229 -19.86 -3.33 9.16
CA MET A 229 -20.69 -2.22 8.68
C MET A 229 -21.90 -2.67 7.85
N ARG A 230 -21.89 -3.90 7.35
CA ARG A 230 -23.05 -4.49 6.68
C ARG A 230 -24.23 -4.73 7.64
N ILE A 231 -23.97 -4.84 8.94
CA ILE A 231 -25.01 -4.90 9.95
C ILE A 231 -25.53 -3.46 10.16
N PRO A 232 -26.78 -3.13 9.79
CA PRO A 232 -27.24 -1.73 9.74
C PRO A 232 -27.11 -0.98 11.07
N ARG A 233 -27.26 -1.72 12.19
CA ARG A 233 -27.09 -1.17 13.55
C ARG A 233 -25.65 -0.79 13.89
N LEU A 234 -24.66 -1.41 13.23
CA LEU A 234 -23.23 -1.19 13.49
C LEU A 234 -22.60 -0.14 12.57
N PHE A 235 -23.25 0.24 11.46
CA PHE A 235 -22.70 1.21 10.50
C PHE A 235 -22.33 2.54 11.17
N LYS A 236 -23.30 3.20 11.81
CA LYS A 236 -23.10 4.51 12.47
C LYS A 236 -22.03 4.47 13.57
N PRO A 237 -22.07 3.55 14.55
CA PRO A 237 -21.04 3.51 15.58
C PRO A 237 -19.65 3.21 15.01
N ILE A 238 -19.52 2.36 13.99
CA ILE A 238 -18.22 2.09 13.35
C ILE A 238 -17.65 3.34 12.69
N VAL A 239 -18.45 4.09 11.92
CA VAL A 239 -18.00 5.34 11.28
C VAL A 239 -17.55 6.35 12.34
N ILE A 240 -18.33 6.51 13.42
CA ILE A 240 -17.97 7.39 14.53
C ILE A 240 -16.65 6.95 15.18
N CYS A 241 -16.49 5.65 15.47
CA CYS A 241 -15.25 5.10 16.03
C CYS A 241 -14.05 5.32 15.09
N MET A 242 -14.20 5.12 13.78
CA MET A 242 -13.15 5.36 12.78
C MET A 242 -12.72 6.83 12.80
N THR A 243 -13.68 7.77 12.79
CA THR A 243 -13.36 9.20 12.82
C THR A 243 -12.70 9.62 14.13
N ILE A 244 -13.20 9.16 15.29
CA ILE A 244 -12.62 9.50 16.59
C ILE A 244 -11.19 8.95 16.70
N THR A 245 -10.99 7.67 16.37
CA THR A 245 -9.67 7.02 16.49
C THR A 245 -8.65 7.64 15.54
N ALA A 246 -9.05 8.09 14.35
CA ALA A 246 -8.19 8.78 13.38
C ALA A 246 -7.51 10.04 13.96
N PHE A 247 -8.15 10.74 14.91
CA PHE A 247 -7.58 11.92 15.57
C PHE A 247 -6.99 11.59 16.94
N VAL A 248 -7.71 10.83 17.76
CA VAL A 248 -7.32 10.57 19.16
C VAL A 248 -6.02 9.77 19.24
N VAL A 249 -5.81 8.78 18.37
CA VAL A 249 -4.63 7.91 18.42
C VAL A 249 -3.34 8.69 18.10
N PRO A 250 -3.23 9.43 16.98
CA PRO A 250 -2.06 10.27 16.73
C PRO A 250 -1.82 11.30 17.84
N ILE A 251 -2.87 11.98 18.31
CA ILE A 251 -2.75 12.98 19.40
C ILE A 251 -2.21 12.33 20.67
N GLY A 252 -2.75 11.19 21.06
CA GLY A 252 -2.32 10.46 22.27
C GLY A 252 -0.87 10.02 22.21
N ILE A 253 -0.42 9.53 21.04
CA ILE A 253 0.97 9.11 20.84
C ILE A 253 1.91 10.31 20.86
N ILE A 254 1.59 11.39 20.15
CA ILE A 254 2.39 12.63 20.13
C ILE A 254 2.56 13.18 21.55
N TYR A 255 1.47 13.24 22.33
CA TYR A 255 1.50 13.71 23.71
C TYR A 255 2.30 12.78 24.63
N ARG A 256 2.09 11.47 24.52
CA ARG A 256 2.75 10.46 25.38
C ARG A 256 4.27 10.42 25.21
N TYR A 257 4.76 10.70 24.02
CA TYR A 257 6.18 10.65 23.68
C TYR A 257 6.83 12.05 23.55
N HIS A 258 6.10 13.12 23.88
CA HIS A 258 6.57 14.52 23.78
C HIS A 258 7.17 14.84 22.40
N LEU A 259 6.45 14.45 21.35
CA LEU A 259 6.88 14.62 19.96
C LEU A 259 6.33 15.92 19.37
N ASP A 260 6.99 16.41 18.32
CA ASP A 260 6.46 17.50 17.51
C ASP A 260 5.24 17.03 16.69
N ALA A 261 4.28 17.94 16.49
CA ALA A 261 3.08 17.68 15.69
C ALA A 261 3.39 17.48 14.19
N THR A 262 4.54 17.96 13.74
CA THR A 262 5.02 17.84 12.36
C THR A 262 6.36 17.13 12.33
N VAL A 263 6.62 16.38 11.26
CA VAL A 263 7.93 15.74 11.07
C VAL A 263 9.03 16.80 10.98
N MET A 264 9.91 16.83 11.98
CA MET A 264 11.10 17.69 11.96
C MET A 264 12.31 16.88 11.48
N MET A 265 12.87 17.28 10.35
CA MET A 265 14.04 16.64 9.78
C MET A 265 15.31 17.18 10.42
N ILE A 266 15.75 16.51 11.49
CA ILE A 266 16.98 16.84 12.19
C ILE A 266 18.16 16.18 11.47
N LEU A 267 19.07 16.99 10.91
CA LEU A 267 20.22 16.54 10.12
C LEU A 267 21.04 15.42 10.80
N ARG A 268 21.22 15.52 12.13
CA ARG A 268 21.89 14.50 12.95
C ARG A 268 21.31 13.10 12.76
N HIS A 269 19.98 12.98 12.79
CA HIS A 269 19.29 11.71 12.64
C HIS A 269 19.34 11.21 11.19
N VAL A 270 19.30 12.10 10.20
CA VAL A 270 19.41 11.74 8.78
C VAL A 270 20.80 11.19 8.46
N LEU A 271 21.86 11.81 9.01
CA LEU A 271 23.25 11.38 8.83
C LEU A 271 23.54 10.06 9.56
N GLN A 272 22.98 9.88 10.75
CA GLN A 272 23.09 8.62 11.47
C GLN A 272 22.22 7.57 10.77
N GLU A 273 20.92 7.47 11.07
CA GLU A 273 19.91 6.71 10.32
C GLU A 273 18.52 7.23 10.70
N ILE A 274 17.60 7.39 9.74
CA ILE A 274 16.23 7.90 10.01
C ILE A 274 15.50 7.08 11.08
N ARG A 275 15.83 5.79 11.21
CA ARG A 275 15.27 4.90 12.25
C ARG A 275 15.68 5.25 13.69
N THR A 276 16.59 6.20 13.88
CA THR A 276 16.93 6.74 15.20
C THR A 276 16.01 7.89 15.61
N LEU A 277 15.18 8.41 14.70
CA LEU A 277 14.25 9.49 14.99
C LEU A 277 13.02 8.96 15.74
N PRO A 278 12.72 9.44 16.96
CA PRO A 278 11.57 8.98 17.72
C PRO A 278 10.23 9.15 16.98
N TYR A 279 10.07 10.26 16.26
CA TYR A 279 8.90 10.50 15.40
C TYR A 279 8.72 9.39 14.35
N TYR A 280 9.81 8.94 13.74
CA TYR A 280 9.76 7.89 12.73
C TYR A 280 9.26 6.56 13.32
N LEU A 281 9.75 6.21 14.52
CA LEU A 281 9.41 4.95 15.19
C LEU A 281 8.00 4.94 15.80
N HIS A 282 7.55 6.05 16.37
CA HIS A 282 6.30 6.10 17.12
C HIS A 282 5.12 6.68 16.33
N VAL A 283 5.37 7.52 15.32
CA VAL A 283 4.30 8.20 14.57
C VAL A 283 4.24 7.76 13.12
N TYR A 284 5.39 7.62 12.45
CA TYR A 284 5.40 7.39 11.01
C TYR A 284 5.18 5.93 10.60
N ILE A 285 5.87 4.99 11.26
CA ILE A 285 5.81 3.56 10.93
C ILE A 285 4.54 2.84 11.44
N PRO A 286 4.06 3.05 12.68
CA PRO A 286 3.01 2.22 13.26
C PRO A 286 1.68 2.32 12.49
N SER A 287 0.91 1.24 12.47
CA SER A 287 -0.33 1.22 11.68
C SER A 287 -1.43 2.05 12.32
N GLU A 288 -1.46 2.15 13.64
CA GLU A 288 -2.50 2.83 14.40
C GLU A 288 -2.51 4.35 14.15
N THR A 289 -1.34 4.96 13.91
CA THR A 289 -1.24 6.38 13.56
C THR A 289 -1.58 6.65 12.10
N ASN A 290 -1.37 5.66 11.22
CA ASN A 290 -1.69 5.72 9.80
C ASN A 290 -3.14 5.28 9.49
N ALA A 291 -3.81 4.62 10.44
CA ALA A 291 -5.16 4.08 10.27
C ALA A 291 -6.18 5.14 9.87
N GLY A 292 -6.04 6.38 10.38
CA GLY A 292 -6.91 7.49 10.02
C GLY A 292 -6.95 7.76 8.52
N ASN A 293 -5.79 7.79 7.86
CA ASN A 293 -5.68 8.00 6.41
C ASN A 293 -6.39 6.89 5.62
N TYR A 294 -6.22 5.65 6.09
CA TYR A 294 -6.90 4.50 5.52
C TYR A 294 -8.43 4.57 5.68
N PHE A 295 -8.89 4.98 6.87
CA PHE A 295 -10.32 5.18 7.17
C PHE A 295 -10.95 6.27 6.31
N PHE A 296 -10.26 7.41 6.12
CA PHE A 296 -10.71 8.44 5.17
C PHE A 296 -10.85 7.89 3.75
N GLY A 297 -9.89 7.07 3.31
CA GLY A 297 -9.97 6.32 2.06
C GLY A 297 -11.22 5.45 1.96
N MET A 298 -11.48 4.64 2.99
CA MET A 298 -12.67 3.77 3.04
C MET A 298 -13.97 4.58 2.98
N LEU A 299 -14.09 5.65 3.74
CA LEU A 299 -15.26 6.53 3.74
C LEU A 299 -15.48 7.20 2.38
N ALA A 300 -14.40 7.65 1.74
CA ALA A 300 -14.44 8.18 0.38
C ALA A 300 -14.90 7.11 -0.62
N GLY A 301 -14.42 5.87 -0.49
CA GLY A 301 -14.82 4.74 -1.33
C GLY A 301 -16.30 4.37 -1.19
N ILE A 302 -16.81 4.33 0.05
CA ILE A 302 -18.25 4.13 0.34
C ILE A 302 -19.08 5.25 -0.30
N THR A 303 -18.69 6.50 -0.08
CA THR A 303 -19.38 7.68 -0.61
C THR A 303 -19.40 7.66 -2.14
N TYR A 304 -18.26 7.38 -2.77
CA TYR A 304 -18.12 7.25 -4.22
C TYR A 304 -19.06 6.19 -4.79
N TYR A 305 -19.10 5.01 -4.18
CA TYR A 305 -19.95 3.91 -4.62
C TYR A 305 -21.44 4.27 -4.55
N HIS A 306 -21.86 4.96 -3.49
CA HIS A 306 -23.26 5.40 -3.35
C HIS A 306 -23.64 6.51 -4.32
N LEU A 307 -22.75 7.48 -4.59
CA LEU A 307 -23.01 8.55 -5.56
C LEU A 307 -23.07 8.01 -6.99
N LYS A 308 -22.29 6.97 -7.30
CA LYS A 308 -22.34 6.25 -8.59
C LYS A 308 -23.70 5.59 -8.80
N ASP A 309 -24.24 4.91 -7.79
CA ASP A 309 -25.53 4.22 -7.88
C ASP A 309 -26.74 5.16 -7.70
N ASN A 310 -26.58 6.33 -7.06
CA ASN A 310 -27.65 7.32 -6.86
C ASN A 310 -27.14 8.78 -6.97
N PRO A 311 -27.08 9.36 -8.18
CA PRO A 311 -26.53 10.69 -8.41
C PRO A 311 -27.34 11.85 -7.79
N ASN A 312 -28.58 11.60 -7.35
CA ASN A 312 -29.46 12.60 -6.74
C ASN A 312 -29.46 12.56 -5.20
N ALA A 313 -28.66 11.70 -4.58
CA ALA A 313 -28.61 11.55 -3.12
C ALA A 313 -28.05 12.81 -2.44
N LYS A 314 -28.91 13.54 -1.70
CA LYS A 314 -28.54 14.76 -0.96
C LYS A 314 -27.96 14.50 0.45
N SER A 315 -27.92 13.26 0.93
CA SER A 315 -27.43 12.93 2.27
C SER A 315 -26.85 11.52 2.35
N ILE A 316 -25.61 11.43 2.82
CA ILE A 316 -24.87 10.19 3.13
C ILE A 316 -25.50 9.45 4.35
N LEU A 317 -26.39 10.11 5.11
CA LEU A 317 -26.98 9.59 6.35
C LEU A 317 -28.37 8.97 6.19
N LYS A 318 -29.00 9.06 5.01
CA LYS A 318 -30.18 8.24 4.65
C LYS A 318 -29.73 6.86 4.16
N VAL A 319 -28.90 6.21 4.98
CA VAL A 319 -28.42 4.84 4.78
C VAL A 319 -29.18 3.99 5.78
N THR A 320 -30.37 3.54 5.40
CA THR A 320 -31.10 2.46 6.06
C THR A 320 -31.92 1.71 5.03
#